data_AF-A0A481WXX8-F1
#
_entry.id   AF-A0A481WXX8-F1
#
_cell.length_a   1.000
_cell.length_b   1.000
_cell.length_c   1.000
_cell.angle_alpha   90.00
_cell.angle_beta   90.00
_cell.angle_gamma   90.00
#
_symmetry.space_group_name_H-M   'P 1'
#
loop_
_entity.id
_entity.type
_entity.pdbx_description
1 polymer ?
#
loop_
_entity_poly.entity_id
_entity_poly.type
_entity_poly.pdbx_seq_one_letter_code
_entity_poly.pdbx_strand_id
1 'polypeptide(L)'
;MSVNYAAGLSPYADKGKCGLPEIFDPPEELDQKVWELARLVWQSSNVVFHTGAGISTASGIPDFRGPHGVWTMEERGLAPNFDTTFESARPTRTHMALVQLERVGLLRFLVSQNVDGLHVRSGFPRDKLAELHGNMFVEECAKCKMQYVRDTVVGTMGLKATGRFCTVAKARGLRACRGELRDTILDWEDALPERDLALADEASRNADLSITLGTSLQIRPSGNLPLATKRRGGRLVIVNLQPTKHDRQADLRIHGYVDDVMARLMGHLGLDIPTWHGPRVLEQALPPLPRPPAPKLKAKDDSDEDSTAHLNGYVPAWPKPEPCSPKMERPDSPAPPRPPKRLKAEAVPS
;
A
#
# COMPACT_ATOMS: atom_id res chain seq x y z
N MET A 1 2.22 -2.88 -24.42
CA MET A 1 1.45 -1.72 -23.91
C MET A 1 1.40 -1.86 -22.40
N SER A 2 1.85 -0.86 -21.65
CA SER A 2 1.73 -0.88 -20.19
C SER A 2 0.25 -0.94 -19.83
N VAL A 3 -0.15 -1.94 -19.06
CA VAL A 3 -1.53 -2.04 -18.59
C VAL A 3 -1.71 -0.94 -17.55
N ASN A 4 -2.45 0.12 -17.88
CA ASN A 4 -2.79 1.15 -16.91
C ASN A 4 -3.74 0.54 -15.89
N TYR A 5 -3.26 0.31 -14.66
CA TYR A 5 -4.05 -0.25 -13.56
C TYR A 5 -5.40 0.45 -13.39
N ALA A 6 -5.41 1.78 -13.43
CA ALA A 6 -6.64 2.56 -13.25
C ALA A 6 -7.67 2.33 -14.36
N ALA A 7 -7.23 2.02 -15.58
CA ALA A 7 -8.13 1.79 -16.71
C ALA A 7 -8.91 0.47 -16.60
N GLY A 8 -8.46 -0.47 -15.76
CA GLY A 8 -9.13 -1.75 -15.54
C GLY A 8 -10.15 -1.76 -14.40
N LEU A 9 -10.24 -0.68 -13.62
CA LEU A 9 -11.13 -0.55 -12.46
C LEU A 9 -12.50 0.01 -12.86
N SER A 10 -13.50 -0.26 -12.01
CA SER A 10 -14.80 0.37 -12.15
C SER A 10 -14.73 1.90 -11.89
N PRO A 11 -15.61 2.70 -12.51
CA PRO A 11 -15.74 4.12 -12.17
C PRO A 11 -16.07 4.28 -10.68
N TYR A 12 -15.40 5.23 -10.02
CA TYR A 12 -15.62 5.49 -8.59
C TYR A 12 -15.44 6.96 -8.29
N ALA A 13 -16.41 7.58 -7.63
CA ALA A 13 -16.46 9.03 -7.45
C ALA A 13 -15.45 9.53 -6.39
N ASP A 14 -15.28 8.80 -5.28
CA ASP A 14 -14.38 9.23 -4.20
C ASP A 14 -12.96 8.71 -4.41
N LYS A 15 -12.14 9.46 -5.15
CA LYS A 15 -10.71 9.18 -5.29
C LYS A 15 -9.88 9.71 -4.12
N GLY A 16 -10.48 10.38 -3.13
CA GLY A 16 -9.80 11.10 -2.05
C GLY A 16 -9.20 12.44 -2.51
N LYS A 17 -8.37 13.05 -1.66
CA LYS A 17 -7.70 14.32 -1.97
C LYS A 17 -6.49 14.08 -2.89
N CYS A 18 -6.51 14.68 -4.07
CA CYS A 18 -5.48 14.56 -5.10
C CYS A 18 -4.72 15.88 -5.28
N GLY A 19 -3.46 15.79 -5.72
CA GLY A 19 -2.65 16.96 -6.11
C GLY A 19 -2.35 17.95 -4.99
N LEU A 20 -2.33 17.51 -3.72
CA LEU A 20 -1.91 18.38 -2.61
C LEU A 20 -0.46 18.84 -2.81
N PRO A 21 -0.09 20.06 -2.33
CA PRO A 21 1.29 20.53 -2.42
C PRO A 21 2.25 19.58 -1.71
N GLU A 22 3.44 19.42 -2.30
CA GLU A 22 4.55 18.72 -1.66
C GLU A 22 5.26 19.64 -0.65
N ILE A 23 5.82 19.03 0.37
CA ILE A 23 6.59 19.65 1.44
C ILE A 23 7.99 19.02 1.40
N PHE A 24 9.01 19.84 1.66
CA PHE A 24 10.40 19.40 1.69
C PHE A 24 11.04 19.96 2.96
N ASP A 25 11.46 19.07 3.85
CA ASP A 25 12.23 19.46 5.03
C ASP A 25 13.61 19.98 4.55
N PRO A 26 14.12 21.10 5.10
CA PRO A 26 15.47 21.57 4.80
C PRO A 26 16.53 20.50 5.11
N PRO A 27 17.70 20.50 4.42
CA PRO A 27 18.70 19.44 4.58
C PRO A 27 19.12 19.14 6.03
N GLU A 28 19.33 20.17 6.85
CA GLU A 28 19.72 20.00 8.26
C GLU A 28 18.60 19.38 9.11
N GLU A 29 17.34 19.78 8.89
CA GLU A 29 16.18 19.21 9.58
C GLU A 29 15.94 17.76 9.13
N LEU A 30 16.09 17.49 7.83
CA LEU A 30 16.00 16.13 7.28
C LEU A 30 17.03 15.21 7.94
N ASP A 31 18.29 15.65 8.06
CA ASP A 31 19.35 14.87 8.70
C ASP A 31 19.06 14.57 10.17
N GLN A 32 18.57 15.57 10.93
CA GLN A 32 18.18 15.38 12.32
C GLN A 32 17.02 14.38 12.45
N LYS A 33 16.01 14.48 11.58
CA LYS A 33 14.86 13.58 11.58
C LYS A 33 15.24 12.15 11.19
N VAL A 34 16.13 11.97 10.22
CA VAL A 34 16.59 10.63 9.83
C VAL A 34 17.48 10.00 10.91
N TRP A 35 18.26 10.80 11.63
CA TRP A 35 18.97 10.34 12.82
C TRP A 35 18.01 9.89 13.93
N GLU A 36 16.95 10.67 14.20
CA GLU A 36 15.90 10.29 15.15
C GLU A 36 15.17 9.01 14.71
N LEU A 37 14.91 8.85 13.42
CA LEU A 37 14.37 7.60 12.88
C LEU A 37 15.30 6.41 13.16
N ALA A 38 16.61 6.56 12.95
CA ALA A 38 17.57 5.51 13.29
C ALA A 38 17.54 5.17 14.79
N ARG A 39 17.43 6.19 15.65
CA ARG A 39 17.27 6.04 17.11
C ARG A 39 16.02 5.22 17.46
N LEU A 40 14.88 5.54 16.86
CA LEU A 40 13.64 4.79 17.07
C LEU A 40 13.79 3.34 16.62
N VAL A 41 14.38 3.09 15.44
CA VAL A 41 14.62 1.73 14.94
C VAL A 41 15.53 0.92 15.87
N TRP A 42 16.60 1.50 16.42
CA TRP A 42 17.47 0.80 17.38
C TRP A 42 16.78 0.46 18.71
N GLN A 43 15.86 1.29 19.18
CA GLN A 43 15.16 1.10 20.45
C GLN A 43 13.96 0.16 20.33
N SER A 44 13.42 0.03 19.13
CA SER A 44 12.26 -0.81 18.85
C SER A 44 12.63 -2.28 18.73
N SER A 45 11.79 -3.11 19.33
CA SER A 45 11.87 -4.57 19.25
C SER A 45 11.00 -5.13 18.12
N ASN A 46 9.96 -4.40 17.71
CA ASN A 46 9.01 -4.85 16.69
C ASN A 46 8.62 -3.72 15.72
N VAL A 47 9.41 -3.57 14.65
CA VAL A 47 9.21 -2.55 13.62
C VAL A 47 8.39 -3.10 12.45
N VAL A 48 7.31 -2.41 12.11
CA VAL A 48 6.45 -2.71 10.95
C VAL A 48 6.49 -1.56 9.95
N PHE A 49 6.71 -1.89 8.68
CA PHE A 49 6.72 -0.91 7.60
C PHE A 49 5.41 -0.97 6.81
N HIS A 50 4.93 0.20 6.38
CA HIS A 50 3.72 0.37 5.58
C HIS A 50 4.06 1.14 4.33
N THR A 51 3.88 0.55 3.15
CA THR A 51 4.32 1.14 1.89
C THR A 51 3.15 1.46 0.96
N GLY A 52 3.26 2.56 0.23
CA GLY A 52 2.36 2.94 -0.85
C GLY A 52 3.10 3.37 -2.11
N ALA A 53 2.35 3.87 -3.09
CA ALA A 53 2.86 4.05 -4.45
C ALA A 53 4.06 5.02 -4.54
N GLY A 54 4.23 5.92 -3.56
CA GLY A 54 5.35 6.85 -3.50
C GLY A 54 6.73 6.16 -3.53
N ILE A 55 6.86 4.93 -3.01
CA ILE A 55 8.15 4.21 -3.04
C ILE A 55 8.55 3.69 -4.42
N SER A 56 7.61 3.69 -5.38
CA SER A 56 7.81 3.20 -6.75
C SER A 56 7.91 4.33 -7.77
N THR A 57 7.73 5.59 -7.36
CA THR A 57 7.84 6.76 -8.25
C THR A 57 9.23 6.87 -8.89
N ALA A 58 10.29 6.63 -8.12
CA ALA A 58 11.67 6.64 -8.60
C ALA A 58 12.00 5.48 -9.57
N SER A 59 11.13 4.47 -9.71
CA SER A 59 11.27 3.42 -10.73
C SER A 59 10.49 3.70 -12.03
N GLY A 60 9.84 4.86 -12.13
CA GLY A 60 9.07 5.28 -13.31
C GLY A 60 7.60 4.86 -13.29
N ILE A 61 7.10 4.37 -12.14
CA ILE A 61 5.68 4.05 -11.94
C ILE A 61 5.02 5.25 -11.24
N PRO A 62 4.02 5.91 -11.84
CA PRO A 62 3.35 7.04 -11.20
C PRO A 62 2.63 6.60 -9.92
N ASP A 63 2.54 7.51 -8.95
CA ASP A 63 1.68 7.32 -7.80
C ASP A 63 0.20 7.56 -8.17
N PHE A 64 -0.67 7.56 -7.16
CA PHE A 64 -2.10 7.80 -7.37
C PHE A 64 -2.55 9.26 -7.17
N ARG A 65 -1.95 9.99 -6.22
CA ARG A 65 -2.49 11.26 -5.70
C ARG A 65 -1.47 12.40 -5.62
N GLY A 66 -0.23 12.13 -6.02
CA GLY A 66 0.83 13.12 -6.17
C GLY A 66 0.48 14.19 -7.21
N PRO A 67 1.34 15.20 -7.41
CA PRO A 67 1.10 16.27 -8.39
C PRO A 67 0.82 15.77 -9.81
N HIS A 68 1.38 14.60 -10.16
CA HIS A 68 1.23 13.89 -11.43
C HIS A 68 0.67 12.47 -11.26
N GLY A 69 0.03 12.19 -10.13
CA GLY A 69 -0.55 10.89 -9.83
C GLY A 69 -1.73 10.55 -10.74
N VAL A 70 -2.03 9.26 -10.87
CA VAL A 70 -3.07 8.75 -11.79
C VAL A 70 -4.42 9.44 -11.59
N TRP A 71 -4.90 9.57 -10.35
CA TRP A 71 -6.18 10.22 -10.06
C TRP A 71 -6.10 11.75 -10.16
N THR A 72 -4.94 12.35 -9.87
CA THR A 72 -4.72 13.79 -10.05
C THR A 72 -4.78 14.18 -11.53
N MET A 73 -4.20 13.36 -12.41
CA MET A 73 -4.23 13.62 -13.86
C MET A 73 -5.63 13.38 -14.41
N GLU A 74 -6.33 12.31 -13.97
CA GLU A 74 -7.73 12.04 -14.33
C GLU A 74 -8.65 13.22 -13.96
N GLU A 75 -8.54 13.77 -12.74
CA GLU A 75 -9.31 14.93 -12.29
C GLU A 75 -9.09 16.17 -13.17
N ARG A 76 -7.92 16.27 -13.82
CA ARG A 76 -7.56 17.34 -14.76
C ARG A 76 -7.90 17.01 -16.22
N GLY A 77 -8.48 15.85 -16.50
CA GLY A 77 -8.73 15.39 -17.87
C GLY A 77 -7.46 15.03 -18.65
N LEU A 78 -6.39 14.67 -17.95
CA LEU A 78 -5.08 14.31 -18.51
C LEU A 78 -4.75 12.84 -18.24
N ALA A 79 -3.84 12.28 -19.03
CA ALA A 79 -3.31 10.94 -18.80
C ALA A 79 -2.07 10.99 -17.88
N PRO A 80 -1.87 10.03 -16.97
CA PRO A 80 -0.61 9.87 -16.25
C PRO A 80 0.49 9.38 -17.19
N ASN A 81 1.73 9.74 -16.89
CA ASN A 81 2.90 9.24 -17.60
C ASN A 81 3.49 8.01 -16.90
N PHE A 82 3.89 7.01 -17.68
CA PHE A 82 4.60 5.82 -17.21
C PHE A 82 5.94 5.75 -17.94
N ASP A 83 7.04 5.83 -17.21
CA ASP A 83 8.39 5.78 -17.79
C ASP A 83 8.91 4.33 -17.93
N THR A 84 8.15 3.36 -17.43
CA THR A 84 8.46 1.92 -17.49
C THR A 84 7.20 1.06 -17.60
N THR A 85 7.36 -0.22 -17.92
CA THR A 85 6.31 -1.24 -17.71
C THR A 85 6.51 -1.94 -16.37
N PHE A 86 5.48 -2.59 -15.83
CA PHE A 86 5.61 -3.36 -14.59
C PHE A 86 6.69 -4.45 -14.69
N GLU A 87 6.85 -5.10 -15.85
CA GLU A 87 7.86 -6.13 -16.07
C GLU A 87 9.29 -5.58 -16.10
N SER A 88 9.47 -4.36 -16.62
CA SER A 88 10.79 -3.70 -16.73
C SER A 88 11.13 -2.84 -15.52
N ALA A 89 10.15 -2.51 -14.68
CA ALA A 89 10.35 -1.77 -13.44
C ALA A 89 11.35 -2.49 -12.53
N ARG A 90 12.28 -1.71 -11.99
CA ARG A 90 13.31 -2.19 -11.07
C ARG A 90 12.96 -1.76 -9.65
N PRO A 91 13.19 -2.60 -8.62
CA PRO A 91 13.06 -2.18 -7.23
C PRO A 91 13.93 -0.95 -6.94
N THR A 92 13.35 0.05 -6.27
CA THR A 92 14.07 1.28 -5.88
C THR A 92 15.04 1.02 -4.72
N ARG A 93 15.83 2.04 -4.32
CA ARG A 93 16.72 1.90 -3.16
C ARG A 93 15.92 1.59 -1.89
N THR A 94 14.75 2.18 -1.74
CA THR A 94 13.82 1.89 -0.64
C THR A 94 13.41 0.42 -0.60
N HIS A 95 13.04 -0.18 -1.74
CA HIS A 95 12.69 -1.61 -1.80
C HIS A 95 13.86 -2.49 -1.35
N MET A 96 15.08 -2.20 -1.83
CA MET A 96 16.26 -2.98 -1.48
C MET A 96 16.71 -2.77 -0.04
N ALA A 97 16.53 -1.57 0.53
CA ALA A 97 16.77 -1.31 1.93
C ALA A 97 15.82 -2.13 2.82
N LEU A 98 14.53 -2.22 2.46
CA LEU A 98 13.55 -3.06 3.19
C LEU A 98 13.93 -4.55 3.17
N VAL A 99 14.45 -5.06 2.05
CA VAL A 99 15.01 -6.42 1.97
C VAL A 99 16.13 -6.60 2.98
N GLN A 100 17.07 -5.65 3.08
CA GLN A 100 18.18 -5.77 4.02
C GLN A 100 17.73 -5.67 5.47
N LEU A 101 16.82 -4.75 5.80
CA LEU A 101 16.27 -4.59 7.14
C LEU A 101 15.57 -5.87 7.62
N GLU A 102 14.86 -6.56 6.73
CA GLU A 102 14.27 -7.87 7.01
C GLU A 102 15.36 -8.91 7.28
N ARG A 103 16.36 -9.00 6.39
CA ARG A 103 17.45 -9.99 6.48
C ARG A 103 18.23 -9.89 7.78
N VAL A 104 18.43 -8.68 8.32
CA VAL A 104 19.15 -8.48 9.59
C VAL A 104 18.24 -8.45 10.83
N GLY A 105 16.95 -8.73 10.64
CA GLY A 105 15.96 -8.82 11.71
C GLY A 105 15.61 -7.49 12.37
N LEU A 106 15.72 -6.37 11.64
CA LEU A 106 15.24 -5.05 12.08
C LEU A 106 13.82 -4.75 11.59
N LEU A 107 13.35 -5.42 10.53
CA LEU A 107 11.97 -5.36 10.05
C LEU A 107 11.24 -6.65 10.42
N ARG A 108 10.11 -6.52 11.14
CA ARG A 108 9.28 -7.67 11.54
C ARG A 108 8.29 -8.09 10.46
N PHE A 109 7.61 -7.11 9.86
CA PHE A 109 6.58 -7.32 8.87
C PHE A 109 6.45 -6.11 7.93
N LEU A 110 6.05 -6.36 6.69
CA LEU A 110 5.83 -5.36 5.66
C LEU A 110 4.39 -5.41 5.18
N VAL A 111 3.71 -4.28 5.26
CA VAL A 111 2.34 -4.10 4.76
C VAL A 111 2.42 -3.20 3.53
N SER A 112 1.87 -3.65 2.41
CA SER A 112 1.91 -2.91 1.14
C SER A 112 0.51 -2.67 0.59
N GLN A 113 0.30 -1.46 0.06
CA GLN A 113 -0.85 -1.10 -0.78
C GLN A 113 -0.51 -1.20 -2.27
N ASN A 114 0.75 -1.46 -2.62
CA ASN A 114 1.20 -1.46 -4.00
C ASN A 114 0.83 -2.77 -4.69
N VAL A 115 0.37 -2.64 -5.93
CA VAL A 115 0.08 -3.77 -6.83
C VAL A 115 1.19 -4.04 -7.83
N ASP A 116 2.25 -3.22 -7.84
CA ASP A 116 3.35 -3.28 -8.82
C ASP A 116 4.22 -4.55 -8.76
N GLY A 117 4.10 -5.33 -7.67
CA GLY A 117 4.84 -6.57 -7.43
C GLY A 117 6.34 -6.40 -7.15
N LEU A 118 6.83 -5.17 -6.96
CA LEU A 118 8.26 -4.89 -6.78
C LEU A 118 8.81 -5.44 -5.45
N HIS A 119 8.01 -5.52 -4.38
CA HIS A 119 8.43 -6.18 -3.14
C HIS A 119 8.70 -7.66 -3.35
N VAL A 120 7.79 -8.38 -3.99
CA VAL A 120 8.01 -9.81 -4.31
C VAL A 120 9.22 -9.95 -5.22
N ARG A 121 9.30 -9.17 -6.30
CA ARG A 121 10.38 -9.25 -7.31
C ARG A 121 11.75 -8.78 -6.82
N SER A 122 11.82 -8.00 -5.74
CA SER A 122 13.09 -7.63 -5.07
C SER A 122 13.70 -8.80 -4.30
N GLY A 123 12.93 -9.87 -4.06
CA GLY A 123 13.30 -11.00 -3.22
C GLY A 123 12.92 -10.80 -1.76
N PHE A 124 11.99 -9.90 -1.44
CA PHE A 124 11.42 -9.79 -0.10
C PHE A 124 10.58 -11.05 0.22
N PRO A 125 10.69 -11.63 1.43
CA PRO A 125 10.01 -12.87 1.76
C PRO A 125 8.49 -12.71 1.90
N ARG A 126 7.73 -13.55 1.20
CA ARG A 126 6.25 -13.46 1.10
C ARG A 126 5.54 -13.79 2.41
N ASP A 127 6.13 -14.59 3.30
CA ASP A 127 5.59 -14.88 4.63
C ASP A 127 5.68 -13.70 5.62
N LYS A 128 6.44 -12.65 5.28
CA LYS A 128 6.52 -11.38 6.02
C LYS A 128 5.92 -10.18 5.28
N LEU A 129 5.17 -10.44 4.22
CA LEU A 129 4.52 -9.42 3.38
C LEU A 129 3.00 -9.61 3.40
N ALA A 130 2.26 -8.50 3.50
CA ALA A 130 0.84 -8.43 3.18
C ALA A 130 0.61 -7.53 1.96
N GLU A 131 0.10 -8.11 0.88
CA GLU A 131 -0.21 -7.40 -0.37
C GLU A 131 -1.70 -7.04 -0.39
N LEU A 132 -2.07 -6.01 0.37
CA LEU A 132 -3.48 -5.74 0.72
C LEU A 132 -4.38 -5.43 -0.48
N HIS A 133 -3.82 -4.93 -1.59
CA HIS A 133 -4.57 -4.55 -2.79
C HIS A 133 -4.30 -5.49 -3.98
N GLY A 134 -3.62 -6.61 -3.73
CA GLY A 134 -3.21 -7.57 -4.74
C GLY A 134 -1.83 -7.30 -5.34
N ASN A 135 -1.50 -8.08 -6.36
CA ASN A 135 -0.24 -7.97 -7.08
C ASN A 135 -0.46 -8.32 -8.56
N MET A 136 0.00 -7.45 -9.47
CA MET A 136 -0.18 -7.57 -10.92
C MET A 136 0.40 -8.85 -11.51
N PHE A 137 1.32 -9.51 -10.80
CA PHE A 137 1.99 -10.75 -11.20
C PHE A 137 1.40 -11.99 -10.52
N VAL A 138 0.39 -11.84 -9.66
CA VAL A 138 -0.16 -12.94 -8.86
C VAL A 138 -1.59 -13.25 -9.28
N GLU A 139 -1.81 -14.52 -9.61
CA GLU A 139 -3.15 -15.09 -9.79
C GLU A 139 -3.43 -16.19 -8.77
N GLU A 140 -4.68 -16.31 -8.35
CA GLU A 140 -5.12 -17.24 -7.32
C GLU A 140 -6.19 -18.21 -7.86
N CYS A 141 -6.10 -19.47 -7.46
CA CYS A 141 -7.11 -20.47 -7.75
C CYS A 141 -8.38 -20.22 -6.94
N ALA A 142 -9.51 -19.99 -7.62
CA ALA A 142 -10.81 -19.79 -6.98
C ALA A 142 -11.28 -21.00 -6.14
N LYS A 143 -10.76 -22.20 -6.41
CA LYS A 143 -11.14 -23.44 -5.69
C LYS A 143 -10.24 -23.74 -4.48
N CYS A 144 -8.93 -23.77 -4.68
CA CYS A 144 -7.99 -24.24 -3.66
C CYS A 144 -7.12 -23.14 -3.05
N LYS A 145 -7.29 -21.88 -3.47
CA LYS A 145 -6.57 -20.71 -2.96
C LYS A 145 -5.05 -20.74 -3.16
N MET A 146 -4.56 -21.67 -3.99
CA MET A 146 -3.16 -21.67 -4.39
C MET A 146 -2.89 -20.46 -5.28
N GLN A 147 -1.85 -19.71 -4.92
CA GLN A 147 -1.37 -18.56 -5.67
C GLN A 147 -0.21 -18.95 -6.58
N TYR A 148 -0.11 -18.26 -7.72
CA TYR A 148 0.94 -18.41 -8.70
C TYR A 148 1.56 -17.05 -8.98
N VAL A 149 2.84 -16.89 -8.67
CA VAL A 149 3.61 -15.70 -9.06
C VAL A 149 4.15 -15.90 -10.48
N ARG A 150 3.85 -14.97 -11.38
CA ARG A 150 4.23 -14.98 -12.79
C ARG A 150 5.40 -14.04 -13.06
N ASP A 151 6.05 -14.23 -14.20
CA ASP A 151 7.12 -13.37 -14.71
C ASP A 151 6.59 -12.12 -15.42
N THR A 152 5.37 -12.22 -15.95
CA THR A 152 4.61 -11.21 -16.69
C THR A 152 3.32 -10.87 -15.96
N VAL A 153 2.73 -9.70 -16.23
CA VAL A 153 1.46 -9.33 -15.61
C VAL A 153 0.35 -10.31 -16.00
N VAL A 154 -0.54 -10.62 -15.06
CA VAL A 154 -1.58 -11.66 -15.19
C VAL A 154 -2.60 -11.36 -16.30
N GLY A 155 -2.83 -10.07 -16.58
CA GLY A 155 -3.59 -9.58 -17.73
C GLY A 155 -5.05 -9.17 -17.45
N THR A 156 -5.54 -9.35 -16.23
CA THR A 156 -6.88 -8.91 -15.79
C THR A 156 -6.83 -8.17 -14.46
N MET A 157 -7.90 -7.45 -14.12
CA MET A 157 -8.07 -6.69 -12.88
C MET A 157 -9.53 -6.79 -12.38
N GLY A 158 -9.73 -6.73 -11.07
CA GLY A 158 -11.05 -6.82 -10.44
C GLY A 158 -11.46 -8.27 -10.19
N LEU A 159 -10.51 -9.11 -9.77
CA LEU A 159 -10.72 -10.52 -9.41
C LEU A 159 -11.33 -11.35 -10.55
N LYS A 160 -10.96 -11.04 -11.79
CA LYS A 160 -11.51 -11.65 -13.01
C LYS A 160 -10.73 -12.91 -13.39
N ALA A 161 -11.40 -13.78 -14.14
CA ALA A 161 -10.81 -14.99 -14.68
C ALA A 161 -9.68 -14.68 -15.67
N THR A 162 -8.53 -15.33 -15.51
CA THR A 162 -7.33 -15.08 -16.32
C THR A 162 -7.25 -15.98 -17.56
N GLY A 163 -8.19 -16.92 -17.68
CA GLY A 163 -8.20 -17.96 -18.72
C GLY A 163 -7.31 -19.17 -18.42
N ARG A 164 -6.54 -19.16 -17.32
CA ARG A 164 -5.68 -20.28 -16.89
C ARG A 164 -6.37 -21.14 -15.82
N PHE A 165 -5.85 -22.36 -15.64
CA PHE A 165 -6.37 -23.33 -14.66
C PHE A 165 -5.30 -23.81 -13.69
N CYS A 166 -5.72 -24.05 -12.45
CA CYS A 166 -4.87 -24.54 -11.37
C CYS A 166 -4.33 -25.95 -11.64
N THR A 167 -3.02 -26.09 -11.47
CA THR A 167 -2.24 -27.30 -11.70
C THR A 167 -1.94 -28.10 -10.43
N VAL A 168 -2.35 -27.61 -9.24
CA VAL A 168 -2.11 -28.30 -7.96
C VAL A 168 -2.65 -29.72 -8.02
N ALA A 169 -1.79 -30.69 -7.72
CA ALA A 169 -2.14 -32.08 -7.58
C ALA A 169 -3.12 -32.28 -6.41
N LYS A 170 -4.22 -32.97 -6.67
CA LYS A 170 -5.25 -33.39 -5.71
C LYS A 170 -5.39 -34.91 -5.77
N ALA A 171 -6.13 -35.48 -4.81
CA ALA A 171 -6.39 -36.93 -4.73
C ALA A 171 -5.11 -37.79 -4.84
N ARG A 172 -4.10 -37.50 -4.00
CA ARG A 172 -2.79 -38.20 -3.97
C ARG A 172 -2.05 -38.21 -5.32
N GLY A 173 -2.18 -37.14 -6.10
CA GLY A 173 -1.48 -37.02 -7.40
C GLY A 173 -2.27 -37.52 -8.60
N LEU A 174 -3.46 -38.10 -8.40
CA LEU A 174 -4.24 -38.70 -9.49
C LEU A 174 -4.94 -37.67 -10.39
N ARG A 175 -5.21 -36.45 -9.90
CA ARG A 175 -5.90 -35.40 -10.67
C ARG A 175 -5.39 -34.01 -10.31
N ALA A 176 -5.36 -33.09 -11.28
CA ALA A 176 -5.14 -31.68 -11.03
C ALA A 176 -6.43 -31.01 -10.49
N CYS A 177 -6.27 -29.93 -9.71
CA CYS A 177 -7.38 -29.15 -9.17
C CYS A 177 -8.30 -28.58 -10.27
N ARG A 178 -7.71 -28.04 -11.35
CA ARG A 178 -8.43 -27.44 -12.48
C ARG A 178 -9.45 -26.37 -12.05
N GLY A 179 -9.19 -25.67 -10.95
CA GLY A 179 -9.93 -24.45 -10.61
C GLY A 179 -9.51 -23.33 -11.55
N GLU A 180 -10.45 -22.46 -11.89
CA GLU A 180 -10.17 -21.23 -12.63
C GLU A 180 -9.21 -20.35 -11.81
N LEU A 181 -8.18 -19.81 -12.47
CA LEU A 181 -7.29 -18.81 -11.89
C LEU A 181 -7.87 -17.41 -12.11
N ARG A 182 -7.79 -16.58 -11.09
CA ARG A 182 -8.25 -15.18 -11.09
C ARG A 182 -7.11 -14.24 -10.72
N ASP A 183 -7.09 -13.03 -11.24
CA ASP A 183 -6.17 -12.01 -10.74
C ASP A 183 -6.48 -11.68 -9.27
N THR A 184 -5.51 -11.06 -8.60
CA THR A 184 -5.63 -10.66 -7.18
C THR A 184 -5.92 -9.18 -7.01
N ILE A 185 -6.14 -8.45 -8.11
CA ILE A 185 -6.29 -7.01 -8.10
C ILE A 185 -7.70 -6.65 -7.66
N LEU A 186 -7.81 -5.89 -6.58
CA LEU A 186 -9.09 -5.43 -6.06
C LEU A 186 -9.67 -4.29 -6.92
N ASP A 187 -10.97 -4.37 -7.20
CA ASP A 187 -11.78 -3.22 -7.58
C ASP A 187 -12.26 -2.46 -6.34
N TRP A 188 -12.91 -1.32 -6.51
CA TRP A 188 -13.27 -0.41 -5.41
C TRP A 188 -14.15 -1.02 -4.31
N GLU A 189 -15.07 -1.91 -4.69
CA GLU A 189 -16.03 -2.52 -3.77
C GLU A 189 -15.57 -3.88 -3.24
N ASP A 190 -14.43 -4.39 -3.73
CA ASP A 190 -13.93 -5.69 -3.32
C ASP A 190 -13.40 -5.66 -1.88
N ALA A 191 -13.66 -6.74 -1.15
CA ALA A 191 -13.08 -6.93 0.18
C ALA A 191 -11.58 -7.21 0.08
N LEU A 192 -10.81 -6.71 1.05
CA LEU A 192 -9.39 -7.04 1.18
C LEU A 192 -9.20 -8.55 1.45
N PRO A 193 -8.08 -9.15 1.00
CA PRO A 193 -7.76 -10.54 1.28
C PRO A 193 -7.66 -10.79 2.79
N GLU A 194 -8.52 -11.67 3.31
CA GLU A 194 -8.68 -11.92 4.75
C GLU A 194 -7.37 -12.31 5.44
N ARG A 195 -6.58 -13.19 4.83
CA ARG A 195 -5.29 -13.65 5.37
C ARG A 195 -4.32 -12.48 5.54
N ASP A 196 -4.12 -11.72 4.48
CA ASP A 196 -3.14 -10.63 4.44
C ASP A 196 -3.56 -9.48 5.34
N LEU A 197 -4.86 -9.15 5.38
CA LEU A 197 -5.39 -8.15 6.30
C LEU A 197 -5.25 -8.60 7.77
N ALA A 198 -5.51 -9.88 8.09
CA ALA A 198 -5.37 -10.39 9.44
C ALA A 198 -3.90 -10.34 9.92
N LEU A 199 -2.96 -10.76 9.08
CA LEU A 199 -1.52 -10.70 9.40
C LEU A 199 -1.05 -9.24 9.54
N ALA A 200 -1.49 -8.35 8.65
CA ALA A 200 -1.15 -6.94 8.70
C ALA A 200 -1.70 -6.25 9.96
N ASP A 201 -2.94 -6.54 10.35
CA ASP A 201 -3.55 -6.04 11.58
C ASP A 201 -2.86 -6.58 12.84
N GLU A 202 -2.55 -7.88 12.88
CA GLU A 202 -1.79 -8.48 13.99
C GLU A 202 -0.41 -7.85 14.14
N ALA A 203 0.35 -7.76 13.05
CA ALA A 203 1.68 -7.16 13.04
C ALA A 203 1.60 -5.69 13.51
N SER A 204 0.66 -4.91 12.98
CA SER A 204 0.50 -3.50 13.33
C SER A 204 0.10 -3.29 14.79
N ARG A 205 -0.78 -4.14 15.34
CA ARG A 205 -1.16 -4.10 16.76
C ARG A 205 0.00 -4.44 17.68
N ASN A 206 0.86 -5.37 17.30
CA ASN A 206 1.96 -5.86 18.12
C ASN A 206 3.26 -5.07 17.94
N ALA A 207 3.31 -4.16 16.98
CA ALA A 207 4.46 -3.29 16.74
C ALA A 207 4.65 -2.28 17.89
N ASP A 208 5.89 -1.97 18.20
CA ASP A 208 6.25 -0.81 19.03
C ASP A 208 6.68 0.39 18.16
N LEU A 209 6.91 0.18 16.87
CA LEU A 209 7.14 1.22 15.87
C LEU A 209 6.51 0.84 14.52
N SER A 210 5.65 1.72 14.03
CA SER A 210 5.16 1.69 12.64
C SER A 210 5.78 2.81 11.84
N ILE A 211 6.31 2.51 10.65
CA ILE A 211 6.90 3.49 9.73
C ILE A 211 6.13 3.42 8.41
N THR A 212 5.54 4.54 7.98
CA THR A 212 4.85 4.62 6.69
C THR A 212 5.74 5.30 5.65
N LEU A 213 5.86 4.72 4.46
CA LEU A 213 6.68 5.23 3.36
C LEU A 213 5.81 5.43 2.11
N GLY A 214 5.72 6.66 1.61
CA GLY A 214 5.12 6.94 0.31
C GLY A 214 3.63 6.59 0.19
N THR A 215 2.86 6.75 1.26
CA THR A 215 1.41 6.56 1.27
C THR A 215 0.71 7.75 1.90
N SER A 216 -0.36 8.25 1.27
CA SER A 216 -1.20 9.32 1.83
C SER A 216 -2.18 8.84 2.90
N LEU A 217 -2.22 7.51 3.16
CA LEU A 217 -3.04 6.86 4.20
C LEU A 217 -4.55 7.08 4.05
N GLN A 218 -5.02 7.43 2.85
CA GLN A 218 -6.43 7.79 2.63
C GLN A 218 -7.37 6.59 2.58
N ILE A 219 -6.91 5.47 2.00
CA ILE A 219 -7.70 4.25 1.78
C ILE A 219 -7.87 3.48 3.08
N ARG A 220 -9.09 3.00 3.34
CA ARG A 220 -9.41 2.15 4.50
C ARG A 220 -9.65 0.72 4.04
N PRO A 221 -9.31 -0.30 4.87
CA PRO A 221 -8.70 -0.18 6.20
C PRO A 221 -7.17 0.04 6.17
N SER A 222 -6.50 -0.14 5.03
CA SER A 222 -5.02 -0.16 4.92
C SER A 222 -4.33 1.05 5.57
N GLY A 223 -4.78 2.27 5.27
CA GLY A 223 -4.22 3.50 5.81
C GLY A 223 -4.48 3.71 7.30
N ASN A 224 -5.39 2.96 7.93
CA ASN A 224 -5.62 3.03 9.37
C ASN A 224 -4.75 2.03 10.16
N LEU A 225 -4.14 1.04 9.51
CA LEU A 225 -3.33 0.02 10.20
C LEU A 225 -2.17 0.60 11.02
N PRO A 226 -1.42 1.63 10.56
CA PRO A 226 -0.37 2.24 11.38
C PRO A 226 -0.87 2.84 12.70
N LEU A 227 -2.15 3.23 12.78
CA LEU A 227 -2.75 3.74 14.02
C LEU A 227 -2.99 2.63 15.05
N ALA A 228 -3.05 1.36 14.65
CA ALA A 228 -3.17 0.24 15.58
C ALA A 228 -1.95 0.17 16.53
N THR A 229 -0.77 0.53 16.03
CA THR A 229 0.46 0.68 16.82
C THR A 229 0.33 1.77 17.89
N LYS A 230 -0.14 2.96 17.51
CA LYS A 230 -0.37 4.08 18.45
C LYS A 230 -1.34 3.72 19.57
N ARG A 231 -2.41 2.97 19.26
CA ARG A 231 -3.41 2.55 20.25
C ARG A 231 -2.84 1.63 21.34
N ARG A 232 -1.68 1.02 21.11
CA ARG A 232 -0.97 0.18 22.09
C ARG A 232 0.27 0.83 22.69
N GLY A 233 0.43 2.15 22.51
CA GLY A 233 1.56 2.91 23.05
C GLY A 233 2.83 2.87 22.20
N GLY A 234 2.80 2.20 21.03
CA GLY A 234 3.89 2.26 20.07
C GLY A 234 4.01 3.63 19.40
N ARG A 235 5.09 3.84 18.65
CA ARG A 235 5.38 5.08 17.91
C ARG A 235 4.98 4.95 16.44
N LEU A 236 4.67 6.09 15.82
CA LEU A 236 4.34 6.20 14.39
C LEU A 236 5.25 7.23 13.73
N VAL A 237 5.97 6.81 12.69
CA VAL A 237 6.74 7.68 11.81
C VAL A 237 6.07 7.71 10.44
N ILE A 238 5.93 8.91 9.86
CA ILE A 238 5.38 9.10 8.52
C ILE A 238 6.44 9.76 7.64
N VAL A 239 6.83 9.09 6.56
CA VAL A 239 7.72 9.61 5.53
C VAL A 239 6.93 9.76 4.23
N ASN A 240 6.65 11.01 3.85
CA ASN A 240 5.88 11.33 2.65
C ASN A 240 6.13 12.77 2.22
N LEU A 241 6.15 13.05 0.91
CA LEU A 241 6.28 14.43 0.39
C LEU A 241 5.01 15.25 0.63
N GLN A 242 3.83 14.66 0.43
CA GLN A 242 2.55 15.32 0.65
C GLN A 242 2.04 15.10 2.08
N PRO A 243 1.13 15.96 2.58
CA PRO A 243 0.38 15.67 3.80
C PRO A 243 -0.34 14.31 3.72
N THR A 244 -0.46 13.64 4.86
CA THR A 244 -1.20 12.39 4.98
C THR A 244 -2.44 12.55 5.84
N LYS A 245 -3.37 11.60 5.73
CA LYS A 245 -4.60 11.60 6.55
C LYS A 245 -4.33 11.60 8.06
N HIS A 246 -3.17 11.10 8.49
CA HIS A 246 -2.85 10.82 9.90
C HIS A 246 -1.62 11.58 10.42
N ASP A 247 -1.26 12.71 9.79
CA ASP A 247 -0.09 13.51 10.18
C ASP A 247 -0.10 13.88 11.66
N ARG A 248 -1.26 14.22 12.22
CA ARG A 248 -1.42 14.64 13.62
C ARG A 248 -1.14 13.51 14.63
N GLN A 249 -1.16 12.26 14.19
CA GLN A 249 -0.94 11.09 15.04
C GLN A 249 0.53 10.62 15.00
N ALA A 250 1.33 11.11 14.06
CA ALA A 250 2.75 10.78 13.95
C ALA A 250 3.58 11.42 15.08
N ASP A 251 4.45 10.60 15.66
CA ASP A 251 5.52 11.04 16.56
C ASP A 251 6.62 11.76 15.78
N LEU A 252 6.88 11.36 14.53
CA LEU A 252 7.85 11.98 13.63
C LEU A 252 7.31 12.03 12.21
N ARG A 253 7.37 13.21 11.57
CA ARG A 253 7.06 13.42 10.16
C ARG A 253 8.29 13.85 9.40
N ILE A 254 8.59 13.15 8.32
CA ILE A 254 9.73 13.42 7.45
C ILE A 254 9.21 13.71 6.04
N HIS A 255 9.41 14.94 5.57
CA HIS A 255 9.03 15.35 4.22
C HIS A 255 10.26 15.35 3.32
N GLY A 256 10.48 14.23 2.65
CA GLY A 256 11.60 14.06 1.73
C GLY A 256 11.40 12.83 0.85
N TYR A 257 12.24 12.70 -0.18
CA TYR A 257 12.25 11.52 -1.01
C TYR A 257 12.61 10.28 -0.18
N VAL A 258 11.77 9.25 -0.25
CA VAL A 258 11.96 8.02 0.53
C VAL A 258 13.30 7.33 0.25
N ASP A 259 13.80 7.39 -1.00
CA ASP A 259 15.11 6.84 -1.35
C ASP A 259 16.27 7.56 -0.64
N ASP A 260 16.17 8.88 -0.44
CA ASP A 260 17.18 9.66 0.30
C ASP A 260 17.10 9.38 1.80
N VAL A 261 15.88 9.34 2.35
CA VAL A 261 15.62 9.00 3.75
C VAL A 261 16.15 7.61 4.08
N MET A 262 15.81 6.61 3.26
CA MET A 262 16.24 5.23 3.46
C MET A 262 17.75 5.06 3.26
N ALA A 263 18.38 5.76 2.30
CA ALA A 263 19.82 5.72 2.14
C ALA A 263 20.57 6.27 3.38
N ARG A 264 20.12 7.40 3.92
CA ARG A 264 20.68 7.99 5.15
C ARG A 264 20.43 7.10 6.37
N LEU A 265 19.22 6.55 6.51
CA LEU A 265 18.88 5.60 7.57
C LEU A 265 19.80 4.37 7.54
N MET A 266 19.96 3.75 6.38
CA MET A 266 20.84 2.58 6.20
C MET A 266 22.29 2.92 6.55
N GLY A 267 22.76 4.11 6.17
CA GLY A 267 24.07 4.64 6.58
C GLY A 267 24.24 4.77 8.09
N HIS A 268 23.24 5.32 8.80
CA HIS A 268 23.27 5.40 10.26
C HIS A 268 23.23 4.03 10.92
N LEU A 269 22.44 3.09 10.39
CA LEU A 269 22.37 1.71 10.87
C LEU A 269 23.63 0.88 10.58
N GLY A 270 24.56 1.40 9.76
CA GLY A 270 25.76 0.69 9.33
C GLY A 270 25.46 -0.49 8.41
N LEU A 271 24.44 -0.37 7.57
CA LEU A 271 23.96 -1.42 6.68
C LEU A 271 24.09 -0.99 5.22
N ASP A 272 24.66 -1.86 4.38
CA ASP A 272 24.68 -1.66 2.94
C ASP A 272 23.33 -1.99 2.31
N ILE A 273 22.93 -1.22 1.29
CA ILE A 273 21.76 -1.56 0.47
C ILE A 273 22.17 -2.63 -0.56
N PRO A 274 21.56 -3.83 -0.55
CA PRO A 274 21.96 -4.93 -1.42
C PRO A 274 21.67 -4.64 -2.89
N THR A 275 22.52 -5.18 -3.76
CA THR A 275 22.32 -5.10 -5.21
C THR A 275 21.19 -6.02 -5.65
N TRP A 276 20.31 -5.53 -6.54
CA TRP A 276 19.29 -6.35 -7.17
C TRP A 276 19.82 -7.08 -8.40
N HIS A 277 19.69 -8.41 -8.42
CA HIS A 277 20.19 -9.29 -9.50
C HIS A 277 19.09 -9.77 -10.46
N GLY A 278 17.95 -9.09 -10.48
CA GLY A 278 16.78 -9.44 -11.30
C GLY A 278 15.66 -10.10 -10.49
N PRO A 279 14.50 -10.36 -11.11
CA PRO A 279 13.32 -10.86 -10.42
C PRO A 279 13.58 -12.19 -9.71
N ARG A 280 13.28 -12.25 -8.42
CA ARG A 280 13.38 -13.45 -7.57
C ARG A 280 12.19 -13.52 -6.66
N VAL A 281 11.64 -14.71 -6.44
CA VAL A 281 10.55 -14.95 -5.49
C VAL A 281 11.12 -15.71 -4.30
N LEU A 282 10.90 -15.20 -3.10
CA LEU A 282 11.27 -15.85 -1.85
C LEU A 282 9.98 -16.11 -1.05
N GLU A 283 9.57 -17.36 -0.92
CA GLU A 283 8.32 -17.69 -0.22
C GLU A 283 8.41 -17.50 1.29
N GLN A 284 9.56 -17.84 1.88
CA GLN A 284 9.78 -17.83 3.33
C GLN A 284 11.05 -17.09 3.70
N ALA A 285 10.99 -16.34 4.79
CA ALA A 285 12.14 -15.64 5.35
C ALA A 285 13.28 -16.59 5.72
N LEU A 286 14.52 -16.16 5.47
CA LEU A 286 15.72 -16.88 5.90
C LEU A 286 16.04 -16.53 7.37
N PRO A 287 16.87 -17.36 8.05
CA PRO A 287 17.39 -16.99 9.37
C PRO A 287 18.07 -15.62 9.34
N PRO A 288 17.88 -14.77 10.38
CA PRO A 288 18.46 -13.43 10.39
C PRO A 288 20.00 -13.46 10.29
N LEU A 289 20.53 -12.57 9.44
CA LEU A 289 21.96 -12.29 9.35
C LEU A 289 22.45 -11.52 10.58
N PRO A 290 23.75 -11.60 10.90
CA PRO A 290 24.37 -10.72 11.89
C PRO A 290 24.13 -9.24 11.54
N ARG A 291 23.93 -8.41 12.57
CA ARG A 291 23.75 -6.97 12.42
C ARG A 291 24.77 -6.19 13.24
N PRO A 292 25.09 -4.94 12.85
CA PRO A 292 25.94 -4.06 13.64
C PRO A 292 25.39 -3.90 15.06
N PRO A 293 26.27 -3.76 16.08
CA PRO A 293 25.84 -3.48 17.43
C PRO A 293 25.13 -2.12 17.49
N ALA A 294 24.05 -2.05 18.27
CA ALA A 294 23.38 -0.77 18.51
C ALA A 294 24.36 0.22 19.18
N PRO A 295 24.36 1.50 18.79
CA PRO A 295 25.18 2.51 19.45
C PRO A 295 24.74 2.66 20.91
N LYS A 296 25.67 3.14 21.77
CA LYS A 296 25.33 3.55 23.14
C LYS A 296 24.45 4.80 23.09
N LEU A 297 23.14 4.60 23.04
CA LEU A 297 22.17 5.68 23.17
C LEU A 297 22.16 6.12 24.64
N LYS A 298 22.37 7.42 24.90
CA LYS A 298 22.17 7.97 26.26
C LYS A 298 20.71 7.75 26.66
N ALA A 299 20.48 7.35 27.91
CA ALA A 299 19.14 7.36 28.48
C ALA A 299 18.60 8.79 28.43
N LYS A 300 17.34 8.93 28.02
CA LYS A 300 16.65 10.21 27.96
C LYS A 300 16.49 10.71 29.40
N ASP A 301 16.97 11.92 29.72
CA ASP A 301 16.50 12.61 30.92
C ASP A 301 15.01 12.94 30.71
N ASP A 302 14.19 12.79 31.75
CA ASP A 302 12.73 12.99 31.70
C ASP A 302 12.31 14.41 31.28
N SER A 303 13.25 15.35 31.07
CA SER A 303 12.99 16.71 30.57
C SER A 303 12.90 16.85 29.04
N ASP A 304 13.21 15.81 28.24
CA ASP A 304 13.31 15.89 26.77
C ASP A 304 12.07 15.39 25.99
N GLU A 305 10.91 15.23 26.64
CA GLU A 305 9.64 14.95 25.93
C GLU A 305 9.29 16.01 24.86
N ASP A 306 9.88 17.19 24.95
CA ASP A 306 9.62 18.34 24.07
C ASP A 306 10.42 18.31 22.74
N SER A 307 11.53 17.57 22.67
CA SER A 307 12.46 17.60 21.50
C SER A 307 11.85 17.09 20.18
N THR A 308 11.02 16.05 20.23
CA THR A 308 10.31 15.52 19.04
C THR A 308 9.13 16.40 18.62
N ALA A 309 8.56 17.18 19.55
CA ALA A 309 7.55 18.18 19.21
C ALA A 309 8.16 19.34 18.42
N HIS A 310 9.38 19.77 18.80
CA HIS A 310 10.16 20.79 18.09
C HIS A 310 10.55 20.36 16.66
N LEU A 311 10.89 19.09 16.45
CA LEU A 311 11.26 18.57 15.12
C LEU A 311 10.10 18.51 14.13
N ASN A 312 8.85 18.61 14.59
CA ASN A 312 7.70 18.24 13.80
C ASN A 312 7.10 19.38 12.95
N GLY A 313 7.74 20.56 12.98
CA GLY A 313 7.45 21.72 12.14
C GLY A 313 6.00 22.24 12.19
N TYR A 314 5.71 23.31 11.45
CA TYR A 314 4.35 23.81 11.28
C TYR A 314 3.48 22.78 10.54
N VAL A 315 2.27 22.53 11.04
CA VAL A 315 1.32 21.57 10.46
C VAL A 315 0.37 22.32 9.51
N PRO A 316 0.49 22.20 8.17
CA PRO A 316 -0.58 22.63 7.30
C PRO A 316 -1.80 21.76 7.59
N ALA A 317 -2.90 22.41 7.99
CA ALA A 317 -4.11 21.70 8.35
C ALA A 317 -4.62 20.89 7.16
N TRP A 318 -4.91 19.60 7.38
CA TRP A 318 -5.78 18.87 6.47
C TRP A 318 -7.07 19.69 6.32
N PRO A 319 -7.46 20.09 5.08
CA PRO A 319 -8.67 20.90 4.90
C PRO A 319 -9.85 20.20 5.58
N LYS A 320 -10.58 20.93 6.44
CA LYS A 320 -11.78 20.39 7.08
C LYS A 320 -12.70 19.85 5.98
N PRO A 321 -13.31 18.66 6.15
CA PRO A 321 -14.33 18.23 5.22
C PRO A 321 -15.43 19.30 5.20
N GLU A 322 -15.88 19.71 4.02
CA GLU A 322 -17.18 20.36 3.93
C GLU A 322 -18.21 19.41 4.55
N PRO A 323 -19.16 19.93 5.35
CA PRO A 323 -20.17 19.08 5.94
C PRO A 323 -20.93 18.38 4.82
N CYS A 324 -20.76 17.07 4.74
CA CYS A 324 -21.58 16.22 3.89
C CYS A 324 -23.01 16.33 4.43
N SER A 325 -23.85 17.09 3.71
CA SER A 325 -25.26 17.31 4.05
C SER A 325 -25.97 15.95 4.16
N PRO A 326 -26.53 15.58 5.32
CA PRO A 326 -27.38 14.41 5.41
C PRO A 326 -28.78 14.83 4.96
N LYS A 327 -29.03 14.80 3.64
CA LYS A 327 -30.37 14.81 3.03
C LYS A 327 -30.25 14.46 1.55
N MET A 328 -30.04 13.18 1.26
CA MET A 328 -30.51 12.61 0.00
C MET A 328 -32.02 12.36 0.18
N GLU A 329 -32.85 13.31 -0.26
CA GLU A 329 -34.22 12.98 -0.59
C GLU A 329 -34.18 11.93 -1.71
N ARG A 330 -34.91 10.84 -1.53
CA ARG A 330 -35.09 9.83 -2.57
C ARG A 330 -35.68 10.53 -3.79
N PRO A 331 -35.13 10.37 -5.00
CA PRO A 331 -35.88 10.76 -6.18
C PRO A 331 -37.12 9.87 -6.26
N ASP A 332 -38.30 10.50 -6.26
CA ASP A 332 -39.57 9.83 -6.54
C ASP A 332 -39.47 9.16 -7.91
N SER A 333 -39.42 7.82 -7.91
CA SER A 333 -39.59 7.02 -9.11
C SER A 333 -41.01 7.26 -9.65
N PRO A 334 -41.20 7.72 -10.90
CA PRO A 334 -42.53 7.77 -11.48
C PRO A 334 -43.04 6.33 -11.65
N ALA A 335 -44.23 6.06 -11.09
CA ALA A 335 -44.90 4.77 -11.19
C ALA A 335 -45.10 4.36 -12.67
N PRO A 336 -44.97 3.07 -13.01
CA PRO A 336 -45.20 2.62 -14.38
C PRO A 336 -46.67 2.83 -14.79
N PRO A 337 -46.94 3.16 -16.07
CA PRO A 337 -48.30 3.40 -16.54
C PRO A 337 -49.14 2.12 -16.46
N ARG A 338 -50.39 2.26 -15.99
CA ARG A 338 -51.37 1.17 -15.93
C ARG A 338 -51.65 0.61 -17.33
N PRO A 339 -51.85 -0.71 -17.48
CA PRO A 339 -52.24 -1.29 -18.76
C PRO A 339 -53.65 -0.80 -19.16
N PRO A 340 -53.94 -0.68 -20.47
CA PRO A 340 -55.25 -0.23 -20.94
C PRO A 340 -56.35 -1.22 -20.55
N LYS A 341 -57.51 -0.68 -20.17
CA LYS A 341 -58.72 -1.45 -19.88
C LYS A 341 -59.14 -2.24 -21.13
N ARG A 342 -59.36 -3.55 -20.99
CA ARG A 342 -60.04 -4.39 -21.98
C ARG A 342 -61.40 -3.76 -22.31
N LEU A 343 -61.59 -3.35 -23.57
CA LEU A 343 -62.90 -3.08 -24.12
C LEU A 343 -63.66 -4.41 -24.22
N LYS A 344 -64.90 -4.41 -23.73
CA LYS A 344 -65.85 -5.52 -23.92
C LYS A 344 -66.16 -5.62 -25.41
N ALA A 345 -66.03 -6.82 -25.97
CA ALA A 345 -66.57 -7.12 -27.28
C ALA A 345 -68.11 -7.11 -27.19
N GLU A 346 -68.74 -6.27 -28.00
CA GLU A 346 -70.18 -6.34 -28.25
C GLU A 346 -70.45 -7.50 -29.21
N ALA A 347 -71.37 -8.38 -28.82
CA ALA A 347 -71.88 -9.46 -29.64
C ALA A 347 -72.86 -8.87 -30.68
N VAL A 348 -72.61 -9.14 -31.95
CA VAL A 348 -73.58 -8.91 -33.04
C VAL A 348 -74.52 -10.14 -33.08
N PRO A 349 -75.86 -9.95 -33.08
CA PRO A 349 -76.78 -11.07 -33.10
C PRO A 349 -77.08 -11.53 -34.54
N SER A 350 -77.10 -12.87 -34.68
CA SER A 350 -77.72 -13.74 -35.72
C SER A 350 -77.35 -13.49 -37.18
#